data_AF-A0A6H1BY91-F1
#
_entry.id   AF-A0A6H1BY91-F1
#
_cell.length_a   1.000
_cell.length_b   1.000
_cell.length_c   1.000
_cell.angle_alpha   90.00
_cell.angle_beta   90.00
_cell.angle_gamma   90.00
#
_symmetry.space_group_name_H-M   'P 1'
#
loop_
_entity.id
_entity.type
_entity.pdbx_description
1 polymer ?
#
loop_
_entity_poly.entity_id
_entity_poly.type
_entity_poly.pdbx_seq_one_letter_code
_entity_poly.pdbx_strand_id
1 'polypeptide(L)'
;MFGNIGWGEFMVLLVAALVVLGPERLPGAVSWVTKSLRQVRDYASGAKEQLKEELGPEFDDLRQPLSELNELRGMTPKAVITKHLLDGDESLLTGNFDKPGTKPVSKPVPPPLAAGEKPPIDSDAT
;
A
#
# COMPACT_ATOMS: atom_id res chain seq x y z
N MET A 1 7.92 5.59 16.47
CA MET A 1 6.92 5.96 17.49
C MET A 1 5.47 5.77 17.03
N PHE A 2 5.16 5.85 15.73
CA PHE A 2 3.81 5.58 15.18
C PHE A 2 3.53 4.11 14.81
N GLY A 3 4.50 3.20 14.97
CA GLY A 3 4.36 1.79 14.58
C GLY A 3 3.40 0.96 15.43
N ASN A 4 2.85 1.52 16.51
CA ASN A 4 1.85 0.88 17.37
C ASN A 4 0.45 1.49 17.18
N ILE A 5 0.20 2.26 16.13
CA ILE A 5 -1.13 2.82 15.87
C ILE A 5 -2.04 1.67 15.41
N GLY A 6 -2.81 1.13 16.34
CA GLY A 6 -3.73 0.04 16.07
C GLY A 6 -5.00 0.54 15.40
N TRP A 7 -5.87 -0.40 15.02
CA TRP A 7 -7.23 -0.09 14.59
C TRP A 7 -8.02 0.72 15.65
N GLY A 8 -7.71 0.52 16.94
CA GLY A 8 -8.31 1.25 18.06
C GLY A 8 -7.98 2.75 18.01
N GLU A 9 -6.70 3.11 17.93
CA GLU A 9 -6.27 4.51 17.80
C GLU A 9 -6.81 5.17 16.53
N PHE A 10 -6.89 4.45 15.40
CA PHE A 10 -7.49 5.01 14.18
C PHE A 10 -8.97 5.38 14.39
N MET A 11 -9.71 4.54 15.12
CA MET A 11 -11.10 4.82 15.47
C MET A 11 -11.21 6.03 16.42
N VAL A 12 -10.30 6.15 17.40
CA VAL A 12 -10.22 7.33 18.27
C VAL A 12 -9.94 8.61 17.47
N LEU A 13 -9.02 8.57 16.51
CA LEU A 13 -8.73 9.70 15.63
C LEU A 13 -9.92 10.07 14.74
N LEU A 14 -10.64 9.07 14.22
CA LEU A 14 -11.86 9.29 13.44
C LEU A 14 -12.93 9.98 14.27
N VAL A 15 -13.18 9.50 15.49
CA VAL A 15 -14.14 10.12 16.41
C VAL A 15 -13.70 11.52 16.80
N ALA A 16 -12.41 11.72 17.12
CA ALA A 16 -11.87 13.04 17.42
C ALA A 16 -12.05 14.01 16.24
N ALA A 17 -11.78 13.57 15.01
CA ALA A 17 -12.00 14.36 13.81
C ALA A 17 -13.48 14.70 13.60
N LEU A 18 -14.38 13.75 13.83
CA LEU A 18 -15.84 13.97 13.79
C LEU A 18 -16.31 14.97 14.84
N VAL A 19 -15.73 14.96 16.04
CA VAL A 19 -16.09 15.91 17.12
C VAL A 19 -15.54 17.30 16.85
N VAL A 20 -14.27 17.42 16.45
CA VAL A 20 -13.60 18.71 16.23
C VAL A 20 -14.15 19.41 14.99
N LEU A 21 -14.31 18.69 13.88
CA LEU A 21 -14.76 19.25 12.61
C LEU A 21 -16.29 19.20 12.45
N GLY A 22 -16.95 18.22 13.06
CA GLY A 22 -18.38 17.94 12.90
C GLY A 22 -18.65 16.91 11.79
N PRO A 23 -19.60 15.96 11.99
CA PRO A 23 -19.92 14.91 11.02
C PRO A 23 -20.44 15.46 9.69
N GLU A 24 -21.18 16.56 9.73
CA GLU A 24 -21.74 17.21 8.53
C GLU A 24 -20.68 17.87 7.64
N ARG A 25 -19.53 18.25 8.22
CA ARG A 25 -18.50 19.05 7.53
C ARG A 25 -17.40 18.19 6.93
N LEU A 26 -17.14 17.01 7.51
CA LEU A 26 -16.16 16.06 6.99
C LEU A 26 -16.37 15.68 5.51
N PRO A 27 -17.55 15.25 5.06
CA PRO A 27 -17.76 14.89 3.66
C PRO A 27 -17.52 16.09 2.73
N GLY A 28 -17.91 17.30 3.16
CA GLY A 28 -17.60 18.54 2.48
C GLY A 28 -16.09 18.79 2.35
N ALA A 29 -15.35 18.69 3.46
CA ALA A 29 -13.90 18.89 3.50
C ALA A 29 -13.15 17.88 2.62
N VAL A 30 -13.50 16.59 2.67
CA VAL A 30 -12.91 15.55 1.80
C VAL A 30 -13.19 15.86 0.33
N SER A 31 -14.41 16.28 -0.01
CA SER A 31 -14.75 16.65 -1.39
C SER A 31 -13.97 17.87 -1.88
N TRP A 32 -13.68 18.83 -0.99
CA TRP A 32 -12.88 20.00 -1.32
C TRP A 32 -11.42 19.62 -1.53
N VAL A 33 -10.82 18.87 -0.61
CA VAL A 33 -9.42 18.42 -0.73
C VAL A 33 -9.20 17.61 -2.00
N THR A 34 -10.11 16.68 -2.31
CA THR A 34 -9.99 15.83 -3.51
C THR A 34 -10.12 16.64 -4.80
N LYS A 35 -11.06 17.60 -4.86
CA LYS A 35 -11.18 18.54 -5.98
C LYS A 35 -9.95 19.42 -6.13
N SER A 36 -9.46 20.00 -5.04
CA SER A 36 -8.25 20.83 -5.03
C SER A 36 -7.03 20.03 -5.51
N LEU A 37 -6.86 18.79 -5.04
CA LEU A 37 -5.76 17.94 -5.49
C LEU A 37 -5.83 17.63 -6.99
N ARG A 38 -7.04 17.35 -7.50
CA ARG A 38 -7.26 17.12 -8.93
C ARG A 38 -6.95 18.37 -9.75
N GLN A 39 -7.41 19.53 -9.30
CA GLN A 39 -7.13 20.80 -9.95
C GLN A 39 -5.63 21.12 -9.96
N VAL A 40 -4.92 20.94 -8.84
CA VAL A 40 -3.46 21.09 -8.77
C VAL A 40 -2.76 20.14 -9.75
N ARG A 41 -3.18 18.87 -9.80
CA ARG A 41 -2.63 17.90 -10.76
C ARG A 41 -2.84 18.37 -12.20
N ASP A 42 -4.05 18.80 -12.54
CA ASP A 42 -4.39 19.21 -13.90
C ASP A 42 -3.60 20.47 -14.31
N TYR A 43 -3.41 21.44 -13.39
CA TYR A 43 -2.50 22.58 -13.61
C TYR A 43 -1.03 22.16 -13.76
N ALA A 44 -0.55 21.27 -12.90
CA ALA A 44 0.83 20.78 -12.96
C ALA A 44 1.10 20.02 -14.27
N SER A 45 0.14 19.22 -14.74
CA SER A 45 0.19 18.56 -16.05
C SER A 45 0.21 19.56 -17.20
N GLY A 46 -0.64 20.59 -17.17
CA GLY A 46 -0.66 21.62 -18.21
C GLY A 46 0.63 22.45 -18.27
N ALA A 47 1.16 22.86 -17.11
CA ALA A 47 2.44 23.56 -17.04
C ALA A 47 3.58 22.65 -17.54
N LYS A 48 3.61 21.37 -17.15
CA LYS A 48 4.58 20.40 -17.65
C LYS A 48 4.55 20.27 -19.19
N GLU A 49 3.35 20.27 -19.79
CA GLU A 49 3.17 20.22 -21.25
C GLU A 49 3.76 21.47 -21.91
N GLN A 50 3.49 22.66 -21.35
CA GLN A 50 4.02 23.94 -21.85
C GLN A 50 5.54 24.01 -21.73
N LEU A 51 6.11 23.59 -20.59
CA LEU A 51 7.56 23.53 -20.41
C LEU A 51 8.21 22.54 -21.38
N LYS A 52 7.54 21.42 -21.68
CA LYS A 52 8.02 20.44 -22.66
C LYS A 52 7.97 21.00 -24.10
N GLU A 53 6.96 21.80 -24.43
CA GLU A 53 6.85 22.50 -25.73
C GLU A 53 7.91 23.60 -25.88
N GLU A 54 8.20 24.37 -24.82
CA GLU A 54 9.13 25.51 -24.88
C GLU A 54 10.60 25.12 -24.74
N LEU A 55 10.94 24.13 -23.90
CA LEU A 55 12.33 23.73 -23.63
C LEU A 55 12.81 22.55 -24.48
N GLY A 56 11.90 21.85 -25.16
CA GLY A 56 12.23 20.71 -26.02
C GLY A 56 13.05 19.63 -25.29
N PRO A 57 14.16 19.12 -25.87
CA PRO A 57 14.90 17.97 -25.33
C PRO A 57 15.51 18.18 -23.94
N GLU A 58 15.64 19.42 -23.45
CA GLU A 58 16.11 19.69 -22.07
C GLU A 58 15.10 19.23 -21.00
N PHE A 59 13.84 18.97 -21.37
CA PHE A 59 12.85 18.37 -20.46
C PHE A 59 13.15 16.89 -20.13
N ASP A 60 13.82 16.16 -21.03
CA ASP A 60 14.14 14.74 -20.80
C ASP A 60 15.20 14.56 -19.71
N ASP A 61 16.13 15.51 -19.57
CA ASP A 61 17.11 15.53 -18.47
C ASP A 61 16.44 15.74 -17.10
N LEU A 62 15.27 16.40 -17.06
CA LEU A 62 14.47 16.54 -15.84
C LEU A 62 13.55 15.33 -15.59
N ARG A 63 13.22 14.55 -16.62
CA ARG A 63 12.43 13.31 -16.49
C ARG A 63 13.18 12.25 -15.69
N GLN A 64 14.49 12.13 -15.87
CA GLN A 64 15.32 11.16 -15.15
C GLN A 64 15.24 11.35 -13.62
N PRO A 65 15.55 12.53 -13.05
CA PRO A 65 15.45 12.75 -11.61
C PRO A 65 14.00 12.73 -11.10
N LEU A 66 13.02 13.16 -11.90
CA LEU A 66 11.61 13.03 -11.53
C LEU A 66 11.15 11.56 -11.48
N SER A 67 11.69 10.71 -12.34
CA SER A 67 11.38 9.28 -12.38
C SER A 67 12.02 8.56 -11.19
N GLU A 68 13.27 8.88 -10.85
CA GLU A 68 13.92 8.38 -9.62
C GLU A 68 13.13 8.77 -8.36
N LEU A 69 12.66 10.02 -8.25
CA LEU A 69 11.82 10.46 -7.13
C LEU A 69 10.48 9.73 -7.08
N ASN A 70 9.91 9.40 -8.24
CA ASN A 70 8.65 8.67 -8.32
C ASN A 70 8.85 7.17 -8.02
N GLU A 71 10.00 6.60 -8.38
CA GLU A 71 10.41 5.24 -8.04
C GLU A 71 10.67 5.10 -6.53
N LEU A 72 11.28 6.12 -5.91
CA LEU A 72 11.44 6.24 -4.46
C LEU A 72 10.09 6.33 -3.74
N ARG A 73 9.10 7.00 -4.36
CA ARG A 73 7.70 7.06 -3.90
C ARG A 73 6.89 5.79 -4.26
N GLY A 74 7.41 4.97 -5.18
CA GLY A 74 6.86 3.69 -5.64
C GLY A 74 6.86 2.60 -4.56
N MET A 75 7.61 2.80 -3.47
CA MET A 75 7.28 2.21 -2.16
C MET A 75 6.01 2.86 -1.63
N THR A 76 4.88 2.60 -2.30
CA THR A 76 3.61 3.24 -1.95
C THR A 76 3.31 2.98 -0.48
N PRO A 77 2.81 3.98 0.28
CA PRO A 77 2.42 3.78 1.67
C PRO A 77 1.48 2.60 1.82
N LYS A 78 0.60 2.37 0.84
CA LYS A 78 -0.22 1.17 0.73
C LYS A 78 0.63 -0.11 0.66
N ALA A 79 1.59 -0.23 -0.26
CA ALA A 79 2.45 -1.41 -0.33
C ALA A 79 3.28 -1.63 0.94
N VAL A 80 3.74 -0.56 1.60
CA VAL A 80 4.46 -0.63 2.88
C VAL A 80 3.51 -1.08 4.00
N ILE A 81 2.32 -0.48 4.10
CA ILE A 81 1.29 -0.86 5.08
C ILE A 81 0.82 -2.30 4.85
N THR A 82 0.58 -2.72 3.61
CA THR A 82 0.23 -4.11 3.27
C THR A 82 1.35 -5.08 3.63
N LYS A 83 2.62 -4.72 3.37
CA LYS A 83 3.77 -5.55 3.74
C LYS A 83 4.02 -5.60 5.25
N HIS A 84 3.77 -4.53 5.99
CA HIS A 84 4.06 -4.44 7.42
C HIS A 84 2.88 -4.78 8.34
N LEU A 85 1.63 -4.61 7.88
CA LEU A 85 0.43 -4.91 8.66
C LEU A 85 -0.30 -6.18 8.20
N LEU A 86 -0.12 -6.60 6.93
CA LEU A 86 -0.87 -7.70 6.35
C LEU A 86 0.02 -8.81 5.74
N ASP A 87 1.35 -8.78 5.93
CA ASP A 87 2.30 -9.75 5.35
C ASP A 87 2.09 -10.02 3.83
N GLY A 88 1.54 -9.04 3.10
CA GLY A 88 1.22 -9.18 1.67
C GLY A 88 -0.19 -9.72 1.34
N ASP A 89 -1.05 -9.98 2.32
CA ASP A 89 -2.42 -10.46 2.11
C ASP A 89 -3.39 -9.32 1.77
N GLU A 90 -3.51 -8.97 0.49
CA GLU A 90 -4.42 -7.91 0.01
C GLU A 90 -5.91 -8.28 0.10
N SER A 91 -6.24 -9.53 0.44
CA SER A 91 -7.63 -10.02 0.46
C SER A 91 -8.47 -9.33 1.55
N LEU A 92 -7.86 -8.98 2.68
CA LEU A 92 -8.53 -8.31 3.80
C LEU A 92 -8.86 -6.84 3.51
N LEU A 93 -8.08 -6.17 2.66
CA LEU A 93 -8.31 -4.77 2.27
C LEU A 93 -9.26 -4.64 1.08
N THR A 94 -9.27 -5.64 0.19
CA THR A 94 -10.04 -5.59 -1.06
C THR A 94 -11.47 -6.12 -0.89
N GLY A 95 -11.79 -6.73 0.27
CA GLY A 95 -13.14 -7.16 0.59
C GLY A 95 -13.61 -8.38 -0.23
N ASN A 96 -12.70 -9.09 -0.89
CA ASN A 96 -12.98 -10.28 -1.71
C ASN A 96 -13.23 -11.56 -0.89
N PHE A 97 -13.91 -11.44 0.26
CA PHE A 97 -14.27 -12.56 1.14
C PHE A 97 -15.27 -13.55 0.52
N ASP A 98 -15.75 -13.29 -0.70
CA ASP A 98 -16.79 -14.05 -1.41
C ASP A 98 -16.28 -15.23 -2.27
N LYS A 99 -15.03 -15.69 -2.10
CA LYS A 99 -14.60 -16.96 -2.70
C LYS A 99 -14.64 -18.09 -1.67
N PRO A 100 -15.66 -18.97 -1.69
CA PRO A 100 -15.61 -20.20 -0.93
C PRO A 100 -14.59 -21.12 -1.60
N GLY A 101 -13.38 -21.16 -1.05
CA GLY A 101 -12.39 -22.17 -1.41
C GLY A 101 -11.00 -21.63 -1.69
N THR A 102 -10.27 -21.23 -0.65
CA THR A 102 -8.86 -21.58 -0.57
C THR A 102 -8.61 -21.97 0.87
N LYS A 103 -8.65 -23.28 1.13
CA LYS A 103 -8.18 -23.86 2.38
C LYS A 103 -6.74 -23.33 2.60
N PRO A 104 -6.34 -23.04 3.85
CA PRO A 104 -4.94 -22.72 4.11
C PRO A 104 -4.10 -23.85 3.51
N VAL A 105 -3.11 -23.51 2.70
CA VAL A 105 -2.08 -24.46 2.28
C VAL A 105 -1.27 -24.75 3.53
N SER A 106 -1.80 -25.63 4.39
CA SER A 106 -1.00 -26.38 5.33
C SER A 106 0.01 -27.12 4.48
N LYS A 107 1.30 -26.77 4.66
CA LYS A 107 2.43 -27.55 4.14
C LYS A 107 2.09 -29.03 4.33
N PRO A 108 2.26 -29.90 3.32
CA PRO A 108 2.00 -31.31 3.50
C PRO A 108 2.89 -31.77 4.65
N VAL A 109 2.28 -32.14 5.78
CA VAL A 109 3.00 -32.87 6.82
C VAL A 109 3.34 -34.20 6.16
N PRO A 110 4.63 -34.55 5.98
CA PRO A 110 4.98 -35.85 5.41
C PRO A 110 4.37 -36.95 6.29
N PRO A 111 3.86 -38.02 5.69
CA PRO A 111 3.30 -39.13 6.47
C PRO A 111 4.33 -39.62 7.51
N PRO A 112 3.88 -40.01 8.71
CA PRO A 112 4.79 -40.53 9.73
C PRO A 112 5.58 -41.71 9.16
N LEU A 113 6.89 -41.71 9.39
CA LEU A 113 7.82 -42.74 8.91
C LEU A 113 7.30 -44.12 9.29
N ALA A 114 7.29 -45.06 8.34
CA ALA A 114 6.87 -46.42 8.62
C ALA A 114 7.87 -47.10 9.60
N ALA A 115 7.39 -48.07 10.38
CA ALA A 115 8.25 -48.76 11.35
C ALA A 115 9.43 -49.45 10.64
N GLY A 116 10.65 -48.95 10.89
CA GLY A 116 11.89 -49.44 10.28
C GLY A 116 12.47 -48.55 9.17
N GLU A 117 11.80 -47.45 8.82
CA GLU A 117 12.31 -46.49 7.83
C GLU A 117 13.34 -45.53 8.46
N LYS A 118 14.49 -45.37 7.81
CA LYS A 118 15.58 -44.53 8.31
C LYS A 118 15.26 -43.07 7.97
N PRO A 119 15.34 -42.12 8.93
CA PRO A 119 15.03 -40.72 8.64
C PRO A 119 15.95 -40.15 7.54
N PRO A 120 15.44 -39.24 6.69
CA PRO A 120 16.28 -38.53 5.75
C PRO A 120 17.34 -37.71 6.51
N ILE A 121 18.61 -37.87 6.13
CA ILE A 121 19.71 -37.10 6.70
C ILE A 121 19.71 -35.71 6.05
N ASP A 122 19.66 -34.67 6.89
CA ASP A 122 19.78 -33.28 6.46
C ASP A 122 21.25 -32.95 6.21
N SER A 123 21.58 -32.59 4.96
CA SER A 123 22.94 -32.25 4.54
C SER A 123 23.36 -30.82 4.89
N ASP A 124 22.43 -29.95 5.31
CA ASP A 124 22.71 -28.57 5.70
C ASP A 124 23.06 -28.41 7.20
N ALA A 125 23.03 -29.50 7.98
CA ALA A 125 23.47 -29.52 9.36
C ALA A 125 25.00 -29.74 9.46
N THR A 126 25.80 -28.69 9.21
CA THR A 126 27.24 -28.62 9.52
C THR A 126 27.61 -27.23 10.04
#